data_AF-A0A9J7MYK5-F1
#
_entry.id   AF-A0A9J7MYK5-F1
#
_cell.length_a   1.000
_cell.length_b   1.000
_cell.length_c   1.000
_cell.angle_alpha   90.00
_cell.angle_beta   90.00
_cell.angle_gamma   90.00
#
_symmetry.space_group_name_H-M   'P 1'
#
loop_
_entity.id
_entity.type
_entity.pdbx_description
1 polymer ?
#
loop_
_entity_poly.entity_id
_entity_poly.type
_entity_poly.pdbx_seq_one_letter_code
_entity_poly.pdbx_strand_id
1 'polypeptide(L)'
;MQSLPGKTFATAFHATCRVLTSLLQHHTKVARNAVPSLMACCRTLLVALVHEGRQNKGSVDSADVVLCAGDFERLVAALVQKVDLTRTAAFLVAEYVSELQHGTLHPDVKKSLVPSVYLLLDVCGMHGSKLLGTALDPGLREIYKALHTDYSRYHKYRGKV
;
A
#
# COMPACT_ATOMS: atom_id res chain seq x y z
N MET A 1 8.01 9.04 15.50
CA MET A 1 9.07 8.68 14.54
C MET A 1 9.74 9.96 14.09
N GLN A 2 11.04 10.13 14.33
CA GLN A 2 11.81 11.27 13.82
C GLN A 2 11.96 11.10 12.29
N SER A 3 11.72 12.14 11.49
CA SER A 3 11.82 12.02 10.03
C SER A 3 13.30 11.92 9.63
N LEU A 4 13.64 10.88 8.89
CA LEU A 4 14.95 10.72 8.26
C LEU A 4 15.15 11.82 7.19
N PRO A 5 16.39 12.22 6.88
CA PRO A 5 16.65 13.07 5.73
C PRO A 5 16.07 12.42 4.46
N GLY A 6 15.38 13.17 3.59
CA GLY A 6 14.60 12.62 2.47
C GLY A 6 15.36 11.63 1.57
N LYS A 7 16.64 11.91 1.28
CA LYS A 7 17.51 11.02 0.50
C LYS A 7 17.84 9.70 1.22
N THR A 8 18.01 9.75 2.54
CA THR A 8 18.25 8.56 3.37
C THR A 8 17.00 7.69 3.45
N PHE A 9 15.82 8.32 3.55
CA PHE A 9 14.55 7.61 3.48
C PHE A 9 14.39 6.85 2.16
N ALA A 10 14.51 7.55 1.03
CA ALA A 10 14.33 6.94 -0.29
C ALA A 10 15.30 5.78 -0.51
N THR A 11 16.58 5.97 -0.19
CA THR A 11 17.60 4.92 -0.32
C THR A 11 17.26 3.67 0.50
N ALA A 12 16.87 3.84 1.77
CA ALA A 12 16.48 2.72 2.64
C ALA A 12 15.19 2.03 2.14
N PHE A 13 14.23 2.81 1.66
CA PHE A 13 12.98 2.32 1.10
C PHE A 13 13.24 1.45 -0.14
N HIS A 14 13.97 1.98 -1.11
CA HIS A 14 14.36 1.27 -2.33
C HIS A 14 15.11 -0.03 -2.02
N ALA A 15 16.11 0.03 -1.13
CA ALA A 15 16.86 -1.16 -0.71
C ALA A 15 15.94 -2.23 -0.11
N THR A 16 15.00 -1.83 0.75
CA THR A 16 14.05 -2.74 1.37
C THR A 16 13.12 -3.37 0.33
N CYS A 17 12.51 -2.57 -0.55
CA CYS A 17 11.67 -3.08 -1.64
C CYS A 17 12.43 -4.05 -2.55
N ARG A 18 13.69 -3.76 -2.88
CA ARG A 18 14.54 -4.65 -3.69
C ARG A 18 14.80 -5.98 -2.99
N VAL A 19 15.19 -5.97 -1.72
CA VAL A 19 15.43 -7.20 -0.94
C VAL A 19 14.17 -8.07 -0.88
N LEU A 20 13.02 -7.48 -0.54
CA LEU A 20 11.75 -8.20 -0.47
C LEU A 20 11.34 -8.77 -1.84
N THR A 21 11.50 -7.99 -2.90
CA THR A 21 11.18 -8.42 -4.28
C THR A 21 12.11 -9.55 -4.72
N SER A 22 13.42 -9.44 -4.48
CA SER A 22 14.38 -10.51 -4.79
C SER A 22 14.09 -11.79 -4.00
N LEU A 23 13.69 -11.69 -2.73
CA LEU A 23 13.26 -12.85 -1.94
C LEU A 23 12.03 -13.53 -2.55
N LEU A 24 11.04 -12.75 -2.99
CA LEU A 24 9.83 -13.26 -3.65
C LEU A 24 10.14 -13.94 -4.99
N GLN A 25 11.05 -13.37 -5.77
CA GLN A 25 11.43 -13.85 -7.10
C GLN A 25 12.30 -15.10 -7.06
N HIS A 26 13.33 -15.13 -6.22
CA HIS A 26 14.35 -16.18 -6.23
C HIS A 26 14.17 -17.23 -5.13
N HIS A 27 13.45 -16.90 -4.05
CA HIS A 27 13.30 -17.76 -2.88
C HIS A 27 11.84 -17.88 -2.44
N THR A 28 10.92 -18.13 -3.39
CA THR A 28 9.47 -18.15 -3.15
C THR A 28 9.04 -19.11 -2.03
N LYS A 29 9.72 -20.25 -1.83
CA LYS A 29 9.46 -21.17 -0.71
C LYS A 29 9.70 -20.50 0.65
N VAL A 30 10.82 -19.79 0.80
CA VAL A 30 11.17 -19.04 2.02
C VAL A 30 10.19 -17.90 2.22
N ALA A 31 9.87 -17.16 1.16
CA ALA A 31 8.90 -16.07 1.20
C ALA A 31 7.52 -16.53 1.70
N ARG A 32 7.03 -17.68 1.25
CA ARG A 32 5.76 -18.28 1.70
C ARG A 32 5.77 -18.75 3.15
N ASN A 33 6.94 -19.10 3.69
CA ASN A 33 7.07 -19.45 5.10
C ASN A 33 7.22 -18.20 5.99
N ALA A 34 7.58 -17.05 5.40
CA ALA A 34 7.81 -15.79 6.09
C ALA A 34 6.70 -14.74 5.82
N VAL A 35 5.49 -15.17 5.42
CA VAL A 35 4.37 -14.26 5.10
C VAL A 35 4.07 -13.27 6.22
N PRO A 36 4.02 -13.63 7.51
CA PRO A 36 3.79 -12.66 8.58
C PRO A 36 4.86 -11.55 8.61
N SER A 37 6.13 -11.91 8.43
CA SER A 37 7.24 -10.96 8.38
C SER A 37 7.18 -10.07 7.13
N LEU A 38 6.88 -10.64 5.97
CA LEU A 38 6.68 -9.87 4.73
C LEU A 38 5.56 -8.86 4.89
N MET A 39 4.43 -9.26 5.49
CA MET A 39 3.29 -8.39 5.73
C MET A 39 3.64 -7.26 6.71
N ALA A 40 4.39 -7.55 7.77
CA ALA A 40 4.87 -6.53 8.70
C ALA A 40 5.76 -5.50 7.98
N CYS A 41 6.69 -5.95 7.14
CA CYS A 41 7.52 -5.06 6.33
C CYS A 41 6.67 -4.21 5.37
N CYS A 42 5.69 -4.81 4.69
CA CYS A 42 4.81 -4.08 3.77
C CYS A 42 3.97 -3.03 4.50
N ARG A 43 3.45 -3.36 5.69
CA ARG A 43 2.74 -2.40 6.55
C ARG A 43 3.65 -1.23 6.90
N THR A 44 4.87 -1.50 7.37
CA THR A 44 5.82 -0.44 7.74
C THR A 44 6.18 0.45 6.55
N LEU A 45 6.42 -0.15 5.37
CA LEU A 45 6.68 0.60 4.13
C LEU A 45 5.47 1.45 3.73
N LEU A 46 4.27 0.88 3.75
CA LEU A 46 3.03 1.59 3.44
C LEU A 46 2.82 2.81 4.35
N VAL A 47 2.92 2.61 5.67
CA VAL A 47 2.75 3.68 6.65
C VAL A 47 3.82 4.76 6.47
N ALA A 48 5.09 4.36 6.30
CA ALA A 48 6.17 5.31 6.10
C ALA A 48 5.99 6.12 4.80
N LEU A 49 5.57 5.47 3.72
CA LEU A 49 5.30 6.11 2.44
C LEU A 49 4.13 7.09 2.53
N VAL A 50 3.04 6.72 3.21
CA VAL A 50 1.90 7.63 3.40
C VAL A 50 2.30 8.80 4.28
N HIS A 51 3.13 8.57 5.29
CA HIS A 51 3.62 9.59 6.21
C HIS A 51 4.59 10.58 5.54
N GLU A 52 5.50 10.11 4.68
CA GLU A 52 6.41 10.98 3.91
C GLU A 52 5.73 11.65 2.73
N GLY A 53 4.68 11.04 2.16
CA GLY A 53 3.93 11.59 1.04
C GLY A 53 2.93 12.69 1.36
N ARG A 54 2.83 13.17 2.60
CA ARG A 54 1.82 14.18 3.00
C ARG A 54 2.18 15.57 2.49
N GLN A 55 1.17 16.32 2.04
CA GLN A 55 1.33 17.67 1.47
C GLN A 55 1.98 18.68 2.43
N ASN A 56 1.79 18.52 3.74
CA ASN A 56 2.22 19.51 4.74
C ASN A 56 3.68 19.35 5.20
N LYS A 57 4.42 18.37 4.68
CA LYS A 57 5.87 18.25 4.90
C LYS A 57 6.60 19.07 3.85
N GLY A 58 7.02 20.29 4.23
CA GLY A 58 7.76 21.18 3.36
C GLY A 58 8.93 20.50 2.64
N SER A 59 9.08 20.80 1.34
CA SER A 59 10.17 20.45 0.42
C SER A 59 10.80 19.05 0.53
N VAL A 60 10.08 18.02 0.99
CA VAL A 60 10.50 16.65 0.67
C VAL A 60 10.44 16.55 -0.86
N ASP A 61 11.52 16.11 -1.49
CA ASP A 61 11.59 15.96 -2.93
C ASP A 61 10.49 14.98 -3.37
N SER A 62 9.38 15.53 -3.85
CA SER A 62 8.18 14.76 -4.15
C SER A 62 8.48 13.69 -5.21
N ALA A 63 9.51 13.90 -6.04
CA ALA A 63 9.98 12.93 -7.01
C ALA A 63 10.50 11.64 -6.35
N ASP A 64 11.32 11.74 -5.31
CA ASP A 64 11.87 10.56 -4.61
C ASP A 64 10.76 9.73 -3.96
N VAL A 65 9.79 10.39 -3.33
CA VAL A 65 8.65 9.72 -2.69
C VAL A 65 7.73 9.07 -3.74
N VAL A 66 7.55 9.70 -4.90
CA VAL A 66 6.82 9.11 -6.03
C VAL A 66 7.54 7.86 -6.56
N LEU A 67 8.87 7.89 -6.68
CA LEU A 67 9.64 6.69 -7.05
C LEU A 67 9.49 5.57 -6.02
N CYS A 68 9.51 5.90 -4.73
CA CYS A 68 9.24 4.94 -3.66
C CYS A 68 7.84 4.31 -3.79
N ALA A 69 6.82 5.11 -4.10
CA ALA A 69 5.47 4.60 -4.33
C ALA A 69 5.39 3.63 -5.51
N GLY A 70 6.11 3.90 -6.60
CA GLY A 70 6.22 2.96 -7.73
C GLY A 70 6.95 1.65 -7.38
N ASP A 71 7.98 1.70 -6.54
CA ASP A 71 8.63 0.48 -6.03
C ASP A 71 7.72 -0.32 -5.10
N PHE A 72 6.93 0.37 -4.28
CA PHE A 72 5.95 -0.27 -3.43
C PHE A 72 4.85 -0.96 -4.25
N GLU A 73 4.36 -0.32 -5.31
CA GLU A 73 3.42 -0.93 -6.25
C GLU A 73 3.98 -2.22 -6.86
N ARG A 74 5.22 -2.19 -7.37
CA ARG A 74 5.90 -3.38 -7.92
C ARG A 74 6.04 -4.50 -6.88
N LEU A 75 6.39 -4.15 -5.64
CA LEU A 75 6.47 -5.10 -4.54
C LEU A 75 5.11 -5.75 -4.24
N VAL A 76 4.05 -4.94 -4.14
CA VAL A 76 2.68 -5.44 -3.89
C VAL A 76 2.23 -6.34 -5.04
N ALA A 77 2.50 -5.96 -6.30
CA ALA A 77 2.21 -6.80 -7.47
C ALA A 77 2.92 -8.16 -7.41
N ALA A 78 4.20 -8.19 -7.02
CA ALA A 78 4.94 -9.44 -6.85
C ALA A 78 4.38 -10.28 -5.68
N LEU A 79 3.99 -9.64 -4.57
CA LEU A 79 3.40 -10.32 -3.42
C LEU A 79 2.10 -11.02 -3.79
N VAL A 80 1.14 -10.30 -4.38
CA VAL A 80 -0.17 -10.86 -4.75
C VAL A 80 -0.06 -12.01 -5.75
N GLN A 81 1.00 -12.04 -6.57
CA GLN A 81 1.24 -13.12 -7.52
C GLN A 81 1.92 -14.36 -6.90
N LYS A 82 2.72 -14.18 -5.85
CA LYS A 82 3.61 -15.24 -5.32
C LYS A 82 3.15 -15.82 -3.98
N VAL A 83 2.34 -15.06 -3.25
CA VAL A 83 1.87 -15.35 -1.89
C VAL A 83 0.34 -15.21 -1.84
N ASP A 84 -0.31 -16.12 -1.10
CA ASP A 84 -1.74 -15.97 -0.80
C ASP A 84 -1.93 -14.89 0.26
N LEU A 85 -2.48 -13.75 -0.16
CA LEU A 85 -2.79 -12.60 0.68
C LEU A 85 -4.29 -12.41 0.95
N THR A 86 -5.14 -13.36 0.55
CA THR A 86 -6.61 -13.21 0.63
C THR A 86 -7.11 -12.85 2.03
N ARG A 87 -6.45 -13.38 3.08
CA ARG A 87 -6.80 -13.11 4.48
C ARG A 87 -6.13 -11.87 5.06
N THR A 88 -5.01 -11.43 4.48
CA THR A 88 -4.13 -10.43 5.10
C THR A 88 -4.13 -9.08 4.38
N ALA A 89 -4.50 -9.04 3.10
CA ALA A 89 -4.56 -7.83 2.30
C ALA A 89 -5.54 -6.79 2.89
N ALA A 90 -6.63 -7.23 3.51
CA ALA A 90 -7.62 -6.33 4.11
C ALA A 90 -7.00 -5.51 5.25
N PHE A 91 -6.05 -6.06 5.99
CA PHE A 91 -5.34 -5.29 7.03
C PHE A 91 -4.49 -4.17 6.42
N LEU A 92 -3.79 -4.41 5.31
CA LEU A 92 -3.03 -3.33 4.65
C LEU A 92 -3.93 -2.23 4.11
N VAL A 93 -5.11 -2.57 3.58
CA VAL A 93 -6.10 -1.57 3.17
C VAL A 93 -6.61 -0.77 4.38
N ALA A 94 -6.89 -1.43 5.49
CA ALA A 94 -7.29 -0.76 6.74
C ALA A 94 -6.20 0.19 7.26
N GLU A 95 -4.94 -0.22 7.21
CA GLU A 95 -3.79 0.61 7.60
C GLU A 95 -3.66 1.83 6.69
N TYR A 96 -3.79 1.66 5.37
CA TYR A 96 -3.82 2.79 4.44
C TYR A 96 -4.94 3.79 4.78
N VAL A 97 -6.16 3.30 4.99
CA VAL A 97 -7.31 4.13 5.36
C VAL A 97 -7.09 4.85 6.70
N SER A 98 -6.51 4.15 7.68
CA SER A 98 -6.13 4.71 8.98
C SER A 98 -5.03 5.77 8.86
N GLU A 99 -4.15 5.69 7.87
CA GLU A 99 -3.14 6.73 7.65
C GLU A 99 -3.73 7.99 6.99
N LEU A 100 -4.76 7.84 6.14
CA LEU A 100 -5.40 8.96 5.46
C LEU A 100 -6.16 9.93 6.38
N GLN A 101 -6.64 9.48 7.54
CA GLN A 101 -7.27 10.40 8.52
C GLN A 101 -6.27 11.40 9.12
N HIS A 102 -4.97 11.15 9.02
CA HIS A 102 -3.92 11.98 9.63
C HIS A 102 -3.32 13.03 8.69
N GLY A 103 -3.83 13.14 7.46
CA GLY A 103 -3.41 14.17 6.51
C GLY A 103 -3.63 13.80 5.06
N THR A 104 -3.51 14.80 4.19
CA THR A 104 -3.71 14.65 2.74
C THR A 104 -2.40 14.30 2.03
N LEU A 105 -2.43 13.26 1.20
CA LEU A 105 -1.31 12.89 0.33
C LEU A 105 -1.12 13.90 -0.80
N HIS A 106 0.14 14.13 -1.17
CA HIS A 106 0.49 14.85 -2.39
C HIS A 106 -0.13 14.15 -3.60
N PRO A 107 -0.75 14.88 -4.57
CA PRO A 107 -1.47 14.27 -5.68
C PRO A 107 -0.64 13.26 -6.48
N ASP A 108 0.63 13.57 -6.74
CA ASP A 108 1.52 12.66 -7.49
C ASP A 108 1.84 11.38 -6.71
N VAL A 109 2.09 11.49 -5.39
CA VAL A 109 2.31 10.33 -4.53
C VAL A 109 1.05 9.48 -4.46
N LYS A 110 -0.12 10.11 -4.29
CA LYS A 110 -1.42 9.42 -4.30
C LYS A 110 -1.62 8.68 -5.62
N LYS A 111 -1.35 9.32 -6.75
CA LYS A 111 -1.48 8.73 -8.09
C LYS A 111 -0.60 7.48 -8.26
N SER A 112 0.62 7.49 -7.71
CA SER A 112 1.53 6.34 -7.76
C SER A 112 1.22 5.26 -6.74
N LEU A 113 0.66 5.60 -5.57
CA LEU A 113 0.41 4.65 -4.47
C LEU A 113 -0.93 3.91 -4.61
N VAL A 114 -1.99 4.60 -5.01
CA VAL A 114 -3.36 4.05 -5.08
C VAL A 114 -3.46 2.76 -5.91
N PRO A 115 -2.75 2.58 -7.04
CA PRO A 115 -2.75 1.30 -7.77
C PRO A 115 -2.39 0.09 -6.90
N SER A 116 -1.42 0.23 -5.98
CA SER A 116 -1.06 -0.85 -5.06
C SER A 116 -2.19 -1.21 -4.09
N VAL A 117 -2.97 -0.22 -3.65
CA VAL A 117 -4.14 -0.44 -2.79
C VAL A 117 -5.26 -1.13 -3.55
N TYR A 118 -5.41 -0.84 -4.84
CA TYR A 118 -6.38 -1.53 -5.70
C TYR A 118 -6.00 -2.99 -5.95
N LEU A 119 -4.71 -3.31 -6.12
CA LEU A 119 -4.24 -4.70 -6.16
C LEU A 119 -4.57 -5.46 -4.86
N LEU A 120 -4.43 -4.81 -3.70
CA LEU A 120 -4.82 -5.41 -2.43
C LEU A 120 -6.34 -5.63 -2.34
N LEU A 121 -7.15 -4.69 -2.82
CA LEU A 121 -8.62 -4.83 -2.88
C LEU A 121 -9.06 -5.96 -3.81
N ASP A 122 -8.39 -6.16 -4.95
CA ASP A 122 -8.67 -7.27 -5.85
C ASP A 122 -8.47 -8.63 -5.15
N VAL A 123 -7.38 -8.77 -4.39
CA VAL A 123 -7.07 -10.03 -3.67
C VAL A 123 -7.93 -10.23 -2.42
N CYS A 124 -8.33 -9.15 -1.75
CA CYS A 124 -9.29 -9.21 -0.63
C CYS A 124 -10.62 -9.85 -1.04
N GLY A 125 -11.05 -9.60 -2.28
CA GLY A 125 -12.34 -10.02 -2.80
C GLY A 125 -13.52 -9.55 -1.94
N MET A 126 -14.67 -10.20 -2.12
CA MET A 126 -15.91 -9.81 -1.43
C MET A 126 -15.82 -9.93 0.10
N HIS A 127 -15.10 -10.94 0.60
CA HIS A 127 -14.97 -11.17 2.04
C HIS A 127 -14.16 -10.06 2.72
N GLY A 128 -13.02 -9.69 2.14
CA GLY A 128 -12.22 -8.57 2.68
C GLY A 128 -12.98 -7.24 2.59
N SER A 129 -13.71 -6.98 1.49
CA SER A 129 -14.55 -5.79 1.39
C SER A 129 -15.64 -5.71 2.45
N LYS A 130 -16.30 -6.85 2.76
CA LYS A 130 -17.31 -6.92 3.82
C LYS A 130 -16.68 -6.69 5.19
N LEU A 131 -15.54 -7.34 5.46
CA LEU A 131 -14.78 -7.16 6.70
C LEU A 131 -14.42 -5.69 6.93
N LEU A 132 -13.86 -5.02 5.92
CA LEU A 132 -13.52 -3.59 5.96
C LEU A 132 -14.75 -2.72 6.21
N GLY A 133 -15.88 -3.05 5.57
CA GLY A 133 -17.14 -2.33 5.74
C GLY A 133 -17.74 -2.44 7.14
N THR A 134 -17.43 -3.50 7.90
CA THR A 134 -18.00 -3.73 9.24
C THR A 134 -17.03 -3.47 10.38
N ALA A 135 -15.74 -3.78 10.21
CA ALA A 135 -14.74 -3.76 11.28
C ALA A 135 -14.09 -2.39 11.50
N LEU A 136 -14.13 -1.50 10.50
CA LEU A 136 -13.63 -0.14 10.64
C LEU A 136 -14.56 0.72 11.50
N ASP A 137 -13.97 1.59 12.31
CA ASP A 137 -14.68 2.65 13.04
C ASP A 137 -15.44 3.56 12.06
N PRO A 138 -16.54 4.22 12.49
CA PRO A 138 -17.39 5.00 11.60
C PRO A 138 -16.64 6.02 10.72
N GLY A 139 -15.66 6.74 11.27
CA GLY A 139 -14.86 7.71 10.51
C GLY A 139 -13.99 7.05 9.43
N LEU A 140 -13.29 5.97 9.79
CA LEU A 140 -12.48 5.19 8.84
C LEU A 140 -13.34 4.51 7.77
N ARG A 141 -14.57 4.11 8.13
CA ARG A 141 -15.52 3.51 7.21
C ARG A 141 -15.95 4.47 6.11
N GLU A 142 -16.13 5.75 6.41
CA GLU A 142 -16.44 6.75 5.38
C GLU A 142 -15.27 6.97 4.41
N ILE A 143 -14.03 7.03 4.93
CA ILE A 143 -12.83 7.10 4.09
C ILE A 143 -12.73 5.86 3.19
N TYR A 144 -12.97 4.67 3.76
CA TYR A 144 -12.99 3.42 3.00
C TYR A 144 -14.09 3.40 1.92
N LYS A 145 -15.31 3.89 2.22
CA LYS A 145 -16.39 3.99 1.22
C LYS A 145 -16.00 4.86 0.03
N ALA A 146 -15.37 6.01 0.27
CA ALA A 146 -14.87 6.87 -0.79
C ALA A 146 -13.82 6.13 -1.64
N LEU A 147 -12.83 5.49 -0.99
CA LEU A 147 -11.81 4.68 -1.67
C LEU A 147 -12.42 3.53 -2.49
N HIS A 148 -13.38 2.81 -1.93
CA HIS A 148 -14.02 1.68 -2.61
C HIS A 148 -14.90 2.13 -3.79
N THR A 149 -15.50 3.32 -3.70
CA THR A 149 -16.24 3.95 -4.80
C THR A 149 -15.31 4.28 -5.96
N ASP A 150 -14.16 4.90 -5.67
CA ASP A 150 -13.13 5.19 -6.68
C ASP A 150 -12.58 3.90 -7.30
N TYR A 151 -12.25 2.91 -6.48
CA TYR A 151 -11.84 1.58 -6.94
C TYR A 151 -12.88 0.95 -7.88
N SER A 152 -14.16 1.00 -7.52
CA SER A 152 -15.24 0.43 -8.33
C SER A 152 -15.39 1.15 -9.67
N ARG A 153 -15.28 2.49 -9.67
CA ARG A 153 -15.46 3.33 -10.86
C ARG A 153 -14.30 3.29 -11.84
N TYR A 154 -13.06 3.28 -11.32
CA TYR A 154 -11.86 3.50 -12.13
C TYR A 154 -10.99 2.26 -12.32
N HIS A 155 -11.13 1.23 -11.49
CA HIS A 155 -10.27 0.04 -11.52
C HIS A 155 -11.05 -1.24 -11.80
N LYS A 156 -12.08 -1.53 -11.01
CA LYS A 156 -12.86 -2.78 -11.12
C LYS A 156 -13.76 -2.80 -12.35
N TYR A 157 -14.28 -1.64 -12.76
CA TYR A 157 -15.08 -1.51 -13.98
C TYR A 157 -14.17 -1.50 -15.21
N ARG A 158 -13.75 -2.68 -15.67
CA ARG A 158 -13.35 -2.90 -17.07
C ARG A 158 -14.62 -3.29 -17.83
N GLY A 159 -15.18 -2.32 -18.56
CA GLY A 159 -16.46 -2.44 -19.25
C GLY A 159 -16.63 -3.77 -19.98
N LYS A 160 -17.82 -4.35 -19.84
CA LYS A 160 -18.30 -5.37 -20.77
C LYS A 160 -18.36 -4.72 -22.16
N VAL A 161 -17.52 -5.18 -23.08
CA VAL A 161 -17.83 -5.23 -24.51
C VAL A 161 -18.21 -6.66 -24.85
#